data_AF-M5R8X3-F1
#
_entry.id   AF-M5R8X3-F1
#
_cell.length_a   1.000
_cell.length_b   1.000
_cell.length_c   1.000
_cell.angle_alpha   90.00
_cell.angle_beta   90.00
_cell.angle_gamma   90.00
#
_symmetry.space_group_name_H-M   'P 1'
#
loop_
_entity.id
_entity.type
_entity.pdbx_description
1 polymer ?
#
loop_
_entity_poly.entity_id
_entity_poly.type
_entity_poly.pdbx_seq_one_letter_code
_entity_poly.pdbx_strand_id
1 'polypeptide(L)'
;MIEDSRPSRFDVAGKFGREKMFRIAEARRVVDGDTLLPMMNDGRLQGIQADLIQDPDDKKDGEEWINGCRITGTGRVLEFGIKREGYIGTVPHRRIQAANAIHYGFFGDRYAADQVRGISPLTAALDPLRDLKDAVTLAQARAKVAQIFALALTRDAVDPLDGDDDDETEDGQHGLNVNFTDPQILDLDPGQKAEFLESRTPSTEFQAFTVLVIQLALKALDIPYSLFDGSASTFYGGRAEWLHYVAACKDKRNDQLEMRRQFTVWKLRQWIRDGRLVLPRGWMVGDIEFDWIPTSTNAWWDKSKETKGHTAAIAAGLDTPQRVCAELGLVFNDNIDAIAEAVEYAKSKGVQLPYAPIT
;
A
#
# COMPACT_ATOMS: atom_id res chain seq x y z
N MET A 1 25.67 5.86 12.55
CA MET A 1 24.59 4.88 12.22
C MET A 1 23.58 5.43 11.21
N ILE A 2 23.20 6.72 11.27
CA ILE A 2 22.33 7.37 10.26
C ILE A 2 22.90 7.26 8.83
N GLU A 3 24.22 7.32 8.67
CA GLU A 3 24.86 7.18 7.36
C GLU A 3 24.56 5.84 6.66
N ASP A 4 24.41 4.76 7.42
CA ASP A 4 24.09 3.43 6.89
C ASP A 4 22.63 3.34 6.42
N SER A 5 21.81 4.34 6.74
CA SER A 5 20.42 4.43 6.27
C SER A 5 20.28 5.20 4.95
N ARG A 6 21.38 5.81 4.46
CA ARG A 6 21.38 6.57 3.20
C ARG A 6 21.30 5.61 2.00
N PRO A 7 20.69 6.03 0.87
CA PRO A 7 20.52 5.17 -0.30
C PRO A 7 21.78 4.44 -0.76
N SER A 8 22.90 5.15 -0.86
CA SER A 8 24.19 4.61 -1.32
C SER A 8 24.80 3.53 -0.43
N ARG A 9 24.42 3.48 0.86
CA ARG A 9 24.95 2.56 1.86
C ARG A 9 23.94 1.54 2.36
N PHE A 10 22.68 1.67 1.94
CA PHE A 10 21.59 0.82 2.37
C PHE A 10 21.15 -0.14 1.27
N ASP A 11 20.85 0.37 0.07
CA ASP A 11 20.38 -0.43 -1.05
C ASP A 11 21.56 -0.85 -1.94
N VAL A 12 21.59 -2.12 -2.34
CA VAL A 12 22.59 -2.63 -3.30
C VAL A 12 22.57 -1.83 -4.61
N ALA A 13 21.40 -1.41 -5.07
CA ALA A 13 21.26 -0.57 -6.27
C ALA A 13 21.50 0.93 -6.00
N GLY A 14 21.68 1.33 -4.74
CA GLY A 14 21.93 2.72 -4.34
C GLY A 14 20.75 3.67 -4.46
N LYS A 15 19.53 3.19 -4.72
CA LYS A 15 18.35 4.03 -4.99
C LYS A 15 17.52 4.33 -3.75
N PHE A 16 17.43 3.37 -2.83
CA PHE A 16 16.52 3.46 -1.69
C PHE A 16 17.25 3.59 -0.36
N GLY A 17 16.91 4.61 0.42
CA GLY A 17 17.26 4.67 1.84
C GLY A 17 16.42 3.68 2.66
N ARG A 18 16.78 3.52 3.93
CA ARG A 18 16.17 2.52 4.84
C ARG A 18 14.64 2.58 4.87
N GLU A 19 14.08 3.73 5.21
CA GLU A 19 12.62 3.86 5.36
C GLU A 19 11.89 3.67 4.03
N LYS A 20 12.50 4.07 2.90
CA LYS A 20 11.91 3.85 1.58
C LYS A 20 11.89 2.36 1.23
N MET A 21 12.96 1.62 1.53
CA MET A 21 13.00 0.17 1.30
C MET A 21 11.96 -0.56 2.14
N PHE A 22 11.87 -0.26 3.44
CA PHE A 22 10.87 -0.90 4.32
C PHE A 22 9.43 -0.56 3.90
N ARG A 23 9.18 0.67 3.44
CA ARG A 23 7.89 1.04 2.85
C ARG A 23 7.58 0.24 1.58
N ILE A 24 8.57 0.03 0.72
CA ILE A 24 8.41 -0.80 -0.49
C ILE A 24 8.18 -2.26 -0.10
N ALA A 25 8.90 -2.77 0.90
CA ALA A 25 8.70 -4.12 1.40
C ALA A 25 7.27 -4.34 1.91
N GLU A 26 6.70 -3.38 2.64
CA GLU A 26 5.29 -3.42 3.04
C GLU A 26 4.34 -3.39 1.84
N ALA A 27 4.57 -2.49 0.88
CA ALA A 27 3.74 -2.41 -0.32
C ALA A 27 3.77 -3.72 -1.12
N ARG A 28 4.95 -4.36 -1.21
CA ARG A 28 5.11 -5.66 -1.89
C ARG A 28 4.49 -6.79 -1.10
N ARG A 29 4.63 -6.80 0.22
CA ARG A 29 3.91 -7.74 1.09
C ARG A 29 2.40 -7.66 0.88
N VAL A 30 1.82 -6.46 0.75
CA VAL A 30 0.37 -6.27 0.50
C VAL A 30 -0.05 -6.76 -0.88
N VAL A 31 0.72 -6.45 -1.94
CA VAL A 31 0.33 -6.82 -3.31
C VAL A 31 0.64 -8.28 -3.62
N ASP A 32 1.87 -8.70 -3.32
CA ASP A 32 2.43 -9.98 -3.74
C ASP A 32 2.31 -11.07 -2.65
N GLY A 33 1.95 -10.71 -1.41
CA GLY A 33 1.82 -11.60 -0.26
C GLY A 33 3.11 -11.75 0.57
N ASP A 34 4.26 -11.78 -0.09
CA ASP A 34 5.58 -11.75 0.53
C ASP A 34 6.66 -11.02 -0.28
N THR A 35 7.82 -10.84 0.35
CA THR A 35 9.03 -10.28 -0.25
C THR A 35 10.25 -10.81 0.50
N LEU A 36 11.39 -10.82 -0.17
CA LEU A 36 12.64 -11.26 0.42
C LEU A 36 13.65 -10.10 0.43
N LEU A 37 14.31 -9.91 1.57
CA LEU A 37 15.38 -8.93 1.74
C LEU A 37 16.70 -9.64 2.08
N PRO A 38 17.49 -10.07 1.08
CA PRO A 38 18.82 -10.61 1.35
C PRO A 38 19.74 -9.58 2.00
N MET A 39 20.42 -10.06 3.03
CA MET A 39 21.40 -9.34 3.84
C MET A 39 22.80 -9.58 3.26
N MET A 40 23.39 -8.56 2.64
CA MET A 40 24.69 -8.68 1.98
C MET A 40 25.83 -8.53 2.98
N ASN A 41 26.97 -9.18 2.74
CA ASN A 41 28.11 -9.14 3.67
C ASN A 41 28.68 -7.73 3.88
N ASP A 42 28.51 -6.84 2.90
CA ASP A 42 28.92 -5.43 2.93
C ASP A 42 27.94 -4.51 3.69
N GLY A 43 26.86 -5.07 4.23
CA GLY A 43 25.89 -4.35 5.05
C GLY A 43 24.78 -3.64 4.31
N ARG A 44 24.59 -3.96 3.02
CA ARG A 44 23.45 -3.52 2.20
C ARG A 44 22.34 -4.56 2.14
N LEU A 45 21.11 -4.10 1.93
CA LEU A 45 19.95 -4.92 1.63
C LEU A 45 19.64 -4.88 0.14
N GLN A 46 19.08 -5.97 -0.36
CA GLN A 46 18.53 -6.05 -1.70
C GLN A 46 17.03 -6.37 -1.61
N GLY A 47 16.18 -5.57 -2.26
CA GLY A 47 14.77 -5.93 -2.42
C GLY A 47 14.60 -7.03 -3.48
N ILE A 48 13.88 -8.10 -3.14
CA ILE A 48 13.46 -9.14 -4.09
C ILE A 48 11.95 -9.30 -3.99
N GLN A 49 11.28 -9.18 -5.14
CA GLN A 49 9.84 -9.36 -5.27
C GLN A 49 9.48 -10.85 -5.27
N ALA A 50 8.24 -11.17 -4.90
CA ALA A 50 7.75 -12.53 -4.73
C ALA A 50 7.81 -13.39 -6.01
N ASP A 51 7.61 -12.75 -7.16
CA ASP A 51 7.59 -13.34 -8.51
C ASP A 51 8.95 -13.90 -8.93
N LEU A 52 10.03 -13.30 -8.41
CA LEU A 52 11.41 -13.73 -8.64
C LEU A 52 11.84 -14.89 -7.73
N ILE A 53 11.04 -15.25 -6.73
CA ILE A 53 11.30 -16.38 -5.83
C ILE A 53 10.69 -17.62 -6.48
N GLN A 54 11.56 -18.44 -7.08
CA GLN A 54 11.18 -19.59 -7.89
C GLN A 54 12.03 -20.80 -7.57
N ASP A 55 11.46 -21.98 -7.80
CA ASP A 55 12.15 -23.24 -7.64
C ASP A 55 13.37 -23.29 -8.57
N PRO A 56 14.56 -23.62 -8.06
CA PRO A 56 15.74 -23.72 -8.90
C PRO A 56 15.60 -24.89 -9.89
N ASP A 57 16.15 -24.71 -11.10
CA ASP A 57 16.16 -25.77 -12.12
C ASP A 57 17.10 -26.94 -11.72
N ASP A 58 18.14 -26.67 -10.93
CA ASP A 58 19.21 -27.60 -10.55
C ASP A 58 18.97 -28.31 -9.21
N LYS A 59 17.73 -28.72 -8.92
CA LYS A 59 17.37 -29.39 -7.65
C LYS A 59 18.20 -30.65 -7.43
N LYS A 60 18.72 -30.83 -6.20
CA LYS A 60 19.41 -32.07 -5.82
C LYS A 60 18.41 -33.12 -5.34
N ASP A 61 18.76 -34.39 -5.51
CA ASP A 61 17.94 -35.49 -5.00
C ASP A 61 17.74 -35.37 -3.48
N GLY A 62 16.48 -35.48 -3.06
CA GLY A 62 16.07 -35.31 -1.65
C GLY A 62 15.81 -33.87 -1.20
N GLU A 63 16.00 -32.86 -2.07
CA GLU A 63 15.59 -31.49 -1.74
C GLU A 63 14.08 -31.28 -1.99
N GLU A 64 13.38 -30.87 -0.93
CA GLU A 64 11.98 -30.47 -1.02
C GLU A 64 11.87 -28.95 -1.22
N TRP A 65 11.32 -28.56 -2.37
CA TRP A 65 11.14 -27.17 -2.77
C TRP A 65 9.66 -26.86 -3.00
N ILE A 66 9.18 -25.76 -2.43
CA ILE A 66 7.82 -25.26 -2.62
C ILE A 66 7.91 -23.79 -3.03
N ASN A 67 7.56 -23.48 -4.28
CA ASN A 67 7.47 -22.12 -4.82
C ASN A 67 8.70 -21.26 -4.47
N GLY A 68 9.90 -21.77 -4.72
CA GLY A 68 11.18 -21.12 -4.49
C GLY A 68 11.70 -21.14 -3.06
N CYS A 69 11.07 -21.87 -2.15
CA CYS A 69 11.54 -22.08 -0.78
C CYS A 69 11.92 -23.55 -0.57
N ARG A 70 13.17 -23.82 -0.19
CA ARG A 70 13.58 -25.17 0.24
C ARG A 70 13.22 -25.35 1.69
N ILE A 71 12.44 -26.39 2.00
CA ILE A 71 11.91 -26.60 3.35
C ILE A 71 12.53 -27.83 4.02
N THR A 72 12.48 -27.84 5.35
CA THR A 72 12.63 -29.07 6.15
C THR A 72 11.30 -29.81 6.21
N GLY A 73 11.31 -31.07 6.67
CA GLY A 73 10.07 -31.81 6.95
C GLY A 73 9.16 -31.20 8.04
N THR A 74 9.55 -30.08 8.67
CA THR A 74 8.71 -29.31 9.60
C THR A 74 8.15 -28.01 8.98
N GLY A 75 8.36 -27.77 7.69
CA GLY A 75 7.94 -26.56 6.98
C GLY A 75 8.90 -25.36 7.14
N ARG A 76 9.94 -25.47 7.99
CA ARG A 76 10.95 -24.40 8.14
C ARG A 76 11.75 -24.21 6.85
N VAL A 77 11.84 -22.97 6.37
CA VAL A 77 12.63 -22.60 5.20
C VAL A 77 14.13 -22.61 5.50
N LEU A 78 14.90 -23.29 4.65
CA LEU A 78 16.36 -23.37 4.70
C LEU A 78 17.02 -22.45 3.67
N GLU A 79 16.48 -22.42 2.45
CA GLU A 79 17.06 -21.69 1.32
C GLU A 79 15.97 -21.11 0.43
N PHE A 80 16.27 -20.00 -0.23
CA PHE A 80 15.45 -19.37 -1.25
C PHE A 80 16.12 -19.50 -2.61
N GLY A 81 15.34 -19.88 -3.63
CA GLY A 81 15.73 -19.89 -5.03
C GLY A 81 15.29 -18.58 -5.69
N ILE A 82 16.22 -17.88 -6.31
CA ILE A 82 15.95 -16.59 -6.96
C ILE A 82 16.28 -16.71 -8.43
N LYS A 83 15.27 -16.47 -9.26
CA LYS A 83 15.43 -16.34 -10.71
C LYS A 83 15.45 -14.86 -11.06
N ARG A 84 16.51 -14.42 -11.72
CA ARG A 84 16.56 -13.11 -12.36
C ARG A 84 17.05 -13.29 -13.77
N GLU A 85 16.31 -12.76 -14.71
CA GLU A 85 16.85 -12.54 -16.04
C GLU A 85 17.90 -11.42 -15.93
N GLY A 86 19.13 -11.73 -16.33
CA GLY A 86 20.17 -10.72 -16.41
C GLY A 86 19.85 -9.77 -17.55
N TYR A 87 20.44 -8.58 -17.51
CA TYR A 87 20.41 -7.66 -18.66
C TYR A 87 21.07 -8.28 -19.91
N ILE A 88 21.87 -9.34 -19.74
CA ILE A 88 22.59 -10.07 -20.78
C ILE A 88 22.35 -11.57 -20.56
N GLY A 89 21.12 -12.02 -20.82
CA GLY A 89 20.75 -13.44 -20.85
C GLY A 89 20.27 -14.04 -19.52
N THR A 90 19.94 -15.34 -19.58
CA THR A 90 19.40 -16.11 -18.45
C THR A 90 20.51 -16.42 -17.44
N VAL A 91 20.41 -15.87 -16.23
CA VAL A 91 21.33 -16.17 -15.13
C VAL A 91 20.80 -17.39 -14.37
N PRO A 92 21.65 -18.36 -13.99
CA PRO A 92 21.21 -19.50 -13.20
C PRO A 92 20.59 -19.04 -11.87
N HIS A 93 19.69 -19.86 -11.34
CA HIS A 93 19.02 -19.60 -10.08
C HIS A 93 20.03 -19.36 -8.96
N ARG A 94 19.95 -18.19 -8.31
CA ARG A 94 20.78 -17.88 -7.14
C ARG A 94 20.12 -18.49 -5.92
N ARG A 95 20.83 -19.38 -5.22
CA ARG A 95 20.40 -19.89 -3.91
C ARG A 95 20.87 -18.96 -2.80
N ILE A 96 19.97 -18.60 -1.89
CA ILE A 96 20.27 -17.78 -0.71
C ILE A 96 19.84 -18.54 0.54
N GLN A 97 20.75 -18.71 1.49
CA GLN A 97 20.43 -19.29 2.80
C GLN A 97 19.41 -18.40 3.53
N ALA A 98 18.39 -19.02 4.13
CA ALA A 98 17.34 -18.30 4.86
C ALA A 98 17.90 -17.47 6.03
N ALA A 99 19.00 -17.91 6.66
CA ALA A 99 19.68 -17.13 7.70
C ALA A 99 20.26 -15.78 7.21
N ASN A 100 20.47 -15.65 5.90
CA ASN A 100 21.04 -14.46 5.27
C ASN A 100 19.98 -13.61 4.56
N ALA A 101 18.70 -13.83 4.84
CA ALA A 101 17.63 -13.04 4.26
C ALA A 101 16.48 -12.85 5.27
N ILE A 102 15.82 -11.70 5.18
CA ILE A 102 14.58 -11.46 5.92
C ILE A 102 13.45 -11.82 4.97
N HIS A 103 12.71 -12.89 5.29
CA HIS A 103 11.49 -13.27 4.57
C HIS A 103 10.32 -12.56 5.23
N TYR A 104 9.75 -11.60 4.51
CA TYR A 104 8.73 -10.71 5.04
C TYR A 104 7.42 -10.94 4.29
N GLY A 105 6.39 -11.44 4.96
CA GLY A 105 5.18 -11.93 4.33
C GLY A 105 3.99 -12.01 5.29
N PHE A 106 2.78 -12.14 4.74
CA PHE A 106 1.58 -12.45 5.52
C PHE A 106 1.48 -13.95 5.76
N PHE A 107 1.79 -14.40 6.98
CA PHE A 107 1.75 -15.81 7.40
C PHE A 107 0.62 -16.11 8.41
N GLY A 108 -0.51 -15.42 8.28
CA GLY A 108 -1.60 -15.48 9.25
C GLY A 108 -2.71 -16.50 8.94
N ASP A 109 -2.76 -17.01 7.70
CA ASP A 109 -3.91 -17.79 7.22
C ASP A 109 -3.83 -19.28 7.60
N ARG A 110 -2.61 -19.80 7.79
CA ARG A 110 -2.38 -21.18 8.23
C ARG A 110 -1.21 -21.25 9.21
N TYR A 111 -1.07 -22.40 9.86
CA TYR A 111 0.08 -22.66 10.72
C TYR A 111 1.39 -22.68 9.92
N ALA A 112 2.47 -22.27 10.55
CA ALA A 112 3.79 -22.07 9.93
C ALA A 112 4.38 -23.33 9.26
N ALA A 113 3.90 -24.53 9.61
CA ALA A 113 4.31 -25.77 8.96
C ALA A 113 3.70 -25.91 7.55
N ASP A 114 2.49 -25.38 7.33
CA ASP A 114 1.73 -25.55 6.08
C ASP A 114 1.84 -24.33 5.16
N GLN A 115 2.13 -23.14 5.72
CA GLN A 115 2.25 -21.90 4.96
C GLN A 115 3.72 -21.49 4.76
N VAL A 116 4.26 -21.88 3.60
CA VAL A 116 5.65 -21.58 3.22
C VAL A 116 5.80 -20.20 2.57
N ARG A 117 4.79 -19.73 1.82
CA ARG A 117 4.77 -18.42 1.15
C ARG A 117 3.70 -17.52 1.76
N GLY A 118 3.95 -16.21 1.72
CA GLY A 118 2.96 -15.24 2.19
C GLY A 118 1.75 -15.16 1.26
N ILE A 119 0.56 -14.95 1.83
CA ILE A 119 -0.69 -14.81 1.07
C ILE A 119 -1.16 -13.35 1.18
N SER A 120 -1.43 -12.72 0.05
CA SER A 120 -1.90 -11.34 0.05
C SER A 120 -3.29 -11.23 0.68
N PRO A 121 -3.56 -10.24 1.54
CA PRO A 121 -4.91 -9.95 2.02
C PRO A 121 -5.87 -9.56 0.88
N LEU A 122 -5.34 -9.05 -0.25
CA LEU A 122 -6.15 -8.70 -1.42
C LEU A 122 -6.72 -9.93 -2.14
N THR A 123 -6.20 -11.14 -1.88
CA THR A 123 -6.71 -12.37 -2.50
C THR A 123 -8.20 -12.56 -2.23
N ALA A 124 -8.71 -12.16 -1.06
CA ALA A 124 -10.13 -12.26 -0.72
C ALA A 124 -11.03 -11.29 -1.51
N ALA A 125 -10.48 -10.19 -2.05
CA ALA A 125 -11.21 -9.18 -2.79
C ALA A 125 -10.88 -9.16 -4.30
N LEU A 126 -10.04 -10.08 -4.78
CA LEU A 126 -9.50 -10.05 -6.13
C LEU A 126 -10.58 -10.28 -7.20
N ASP A 127 -11.44 -11.27 -7.01
CA ASP A 127 -12.50 -11.59 -7.98
C ASP A 127 -13.51 -10.44 -8.10
N PRO A 128 -14.07 -9.87 -7.01
CA PRO A 128 -14.92 -8.69 -7.08
C PRO A 128 -14.25 -7.48 -7.77
N LEU A 129 -12.97 -7.25 -7.52
CA LEU A 129 -12.22 -6.16 -8.14
C LEU A 129 -12.03 -6.36 -9.64
N ARG A 130 -11.81 -7.60 -10.07
CA ARG A 130 -11.72 -7.96 -11.49
C ARG A 130 -13.06 -7.74 -12.20
N ASP A 131 -14.15 -8.22 -11.62
CA ASP A 131 -15.49 -8.02 -12.18
C ASP A 131 -15.83 -6.53 -12.29
N LEU A 132 -15.46 -5.73 -11.28
CA LEU A 132 -15.64 -4.28 -11.32
C LEU A 132 -14.84 -3.63 -12.45
N LYS A 133 -13.58 -4.03 -12.66
CA LYS A 133 -12.75 -3.51 -13.76
C LYS A 133 -13.42 -3.79 -15.11
N ASP A 134 -13.92 -5.01 -15.30
CA ASP A 134 -14.58 -5.41 -16.54
C ASP A 134 -15.89 -4.63 -16.74
N ALA A 135 -16.68 -4.46 -15.67
CA ALA A 135 -17.92 -3.69 -15.69
C ALA A 135 -17.68 -2.19 -15.99
N VAL A 136 -16.63 -1.58 -15.42
CA VAL A 136 -16.23 -0.19 -15.72
C VAL A 136 -15.82 -0.05 -17.18
N THR A 137 -15.09 -1.02 -17.72
CA THR A 137 -14.66 -1.01 -19.12
C THR A 137 -15.87 -1.08 -20.06
N LEU A 138 -16.85 -1.94 -19.76
CA LEU A 138 -18.10 -2.03 -20.52
C LEU A 138 -18.96 -0.76 -20.39
N ALA A 139 -19.04 -0.17 -19.20
CA ALA A 139 -19.75 1.09 -18.99
C ALA A 139 -19.12 2.23 -19.79
N GLN A 140 -17.78 2.31 -19.85
CA GLN A 140 -17.06 3.27 -20.68
C GLN A 140 -17.32 3.05 -22.19
N ALA A 141 -17.33 1.80 -22.64
CA ALA A 141 -17.67 1.48 -24.03
C ALA A 141 -19.10 1.89 -24.38
N ARG A 142 -20.07 1.57 -23.51
CA ARG A 142 -21.47 2.00 -23.65
C ARG A 142 -21.61 3.52 -23.70
N ALA A 143 -20.90 4.24 -22.81
CA ALA A 143 -20.91 5.70 -22.80
C ALA A 143 -20.39 6.28 -24.13
N LYS A 144 -19.30 5.72 -24.69
CA LYS A 144 -18.78 6.14 -26.00
C LYS A 144 -19.76 5.87 -27.14
N VAL A 145 -20.38 4.68 -27.18
CA VAL A 145 -21.40 4.35 -28.20
C VAL A 145 -22.60 5.29 -28.08
N ALA A 146 -23.08 5.53 -26.86
CA ALA A 146 -24.20 6.43 -26.63
C ALA A 146 -23.91 7.88 -27.07
N GLN A 147 -22.67 8.35 -26.91
CA GLN A 147 -22.24 9.65 -27.41
C GLN A 147 -22.22 9.71 -28.94
N ILE A 148 -21.90 8.61 -29.62
CA ILE A 148 -21.89 8.53 -31.09
C ILE A 148 -23.32 8.50 -31.66
N PHE A 149 -24.26 7.83 -30.99
CA PHE A 149 -25.65 7.65 -31.47
C PHE A 149 -26.67 8.54 -30.76
N ALA A 150 -26.26 9.71 -30.25
CA ALA A 150 -27.10 10.58 -29.43
C ALA A 150 -28.32 11.20 -30.14
N LEU A 151 -28.53 10.90 -31.43
CA LEU A 151 -29.63 11.40 -32.24
C LEU A 151 -30.49 10.25 -32.76
N ALA A 152 -31.70 10.11 -32.24
CA ALA A 152 -32.73 9.28 -32.85
C ALA A 152 -33.60 10.14 -33.77
N LEU A 153 -33.77 9.69 -35.01
CA LEU A 153 -34.65 10.31 -35.99
C LEU A 153 -35.85 9.39 -36.21
N THR A 154 -37.03 9.85 -35.84
CA THR A 154 -38.29 9.14 -36.07
C THR A 154 -39.15 9.89 -37.08
N ARG A 155 -39.68 9.17 -38.06
CA ARG A 155 -40.65 9.68 -39.04
C ARG A 155 -42.00 9.00 -38.80
N ASP A 156 -43.06 9.79 -38.71
CA ASP A 156 -44.42 9.24 -38.66
C ASP A 156 -44.75 8.57 -40.01
N ALA A 157 -45.01 7.26 -39.99
CA ALA A 157 -45.45 6.53 -41.17
C ALA A 157 -46.93 6.83 -41.42
N VAL A 158 -47.23 7.44 -42.56
CA VAL A 158 -48.62 7.63 -43.02
C VAL A 158 -49.02 6.40 -43.83
N ASP A 159 -49.88 5.57 -43.22
CA ASP A 159 -50.73 4.51 -43.76
C ASP A 159 -50.17 3.11 -44.14
N PRO A 160 -51.02 2.06 -44.10
CA PRO A 160 -50.63 0.66 -43.93
C PRO A 160 -50.21 0.00 -45.24
N LEU A 161 -49.29 -0.96 -45.10
CA LEU A 161 -48.87 -1.91 -46.13
C LEU A 161 -50.07 -2.64 -46.75
N ASP A 162 -50.54 -2.16 -47.90
CA ASP A 162 -51.31 -2.94 -48.86
C ASP A 162 -51.15 -2.33 -50.26
N GLY A 163 -50.86 -3.16 -51.28
CA GLY A 163 -50.93 -2.77 -52.69
C GLY A 163 -49.61 -2.76 -53.47
N ASP A 164 -49.45 -3.79 -54.28
CA ASP A 164 -48.53 -3.96 -55.41
C ASP A 164 -48.80 -2.90 -56.51
N ASP A 165 -47.75 -2.24 -57.03
CA ASP A 165 -47.65 -1.83 -58.45
C ASP A 165 -46.26 -1.22 -58.74
N ASP A 166 -45.66 -1.68 -59.83
CA ASP A 166 -44.42 -1.19 -60.45
C ASP A 166 -44.60 0.27 -60.95
N ASP A 167 -43.61 1.13 -60.69
CA ASP A 167 -43.11 2.07 -61.70
C ASP A 167 -41.74 2.65 -61.28
N GLU A 168 -40.77 2.56 -62.20
CA GLU A 168 -39.45 3.17 -62.08
C GLU A 168 -39.54 4.69 -62.16
N THR A 169 -39.14 5.40 -61.10
CA THR A 169 -38.59 6.75 -61.22
C THR A 169 -37.40 6.93 -60.27
N GLU A 170 -36.24 7.17 -60.86
CA GLU A 170 -35.07 7.73 -60.18
C GLU A 170 -35.42 9.13 -59.67
N ASP A 171 -35.50 9.31 -58.35
CA ASP A 171 -35.09 10.57 -57.72
C ASP A 171 -34.80 10.39 -56.23
N GLY A 172 -33.57 10.75 -55.85
CA GLY A 172 -33.22 11.16 -54.49
C GLY A 172 -33.49 10.19 -53.34
N GLN A 173 -32.75 9.08 -53.27
CA GLN A 173 -32.44 8.51 -51.95
C GLN A 173 -31.66 9.57 -51.16
N HIS A 174 -32.37 10.40 -50.40
CA HIS A 174 -31.81 11.17 -49.31
C HIS A 174 -31.40 10.19 -48.19
N GLY A 175 -30.32 9.44 -48.46
CA GLY A 175 -29.56 8.79 -47.41
C GLY A 175 -29.04 9.89 -46.50
N LEU A 176 -29.65 10.04 -45.33
CA LEU A 176 -29.30 11.05 -44.36
C LEU A 176 -27.86 10.79 -43.89
N ASN A 177 -26.91 11.46 -44.52
CA ASN A 177 -25.49 11.27 -44.29
C ASN A 177 -25.07 12.18 -43.14
N VAL A 178 -25.35 11.74 -41.91
CA VAL A 178 -25.05 12.51 -40.70
C VAL A 178 -23.57 12.34 -40.35
N ASN A 179 -22.80 13.40 -40.52
CA ASN A 179 -21.37 13.44 -40.23
C ASN A 179 -21.13 14.18 -38.90
N PHE A 180 -20.70 13.45 -37.86
CA PHE A 180 -20.73 13.88 -36.45
C PHE A 180 -19.55 14.76 -36.00
N THR A 181 -18.85 15.43 -36.91
CA THR A 181 -17.57 16.10 -36.59
C THR A 181 -17.72 17.56 -36.15
N ASP A 182 -18.84 18.24 -36.46
CA ASP A 182 -19.08 19.66 -36.16
C ASP A 182 -20.50 19.90 -35.58
N PRO A 183 -20.77 21.01 -34.84
CA PRO A 183 -22.11 21.33 -34.35
C PRO A 183 -23.07 21.60 -35.52
N GLN A 184 -23.92 20.63 -35.86
CA GLN A 184 -24.86 20.75 -36.98
C GLN A 184 -26.24 21.22 -36.50
N ILE A 185 -26.83 22.13 -37.26
CA ILE A 185 -28.25 22.45 -37.19
C ILE A 185 -28.98 21.34 -37.93
N LEU A 186 -29.86 20.62 -37.25
CA LEU A 186 -30.67 19.56 -37.83
C LEU A 186 -31.84 20.18 -38.58
N ASP A 187 -31.83 20.06 -39.90
CA ASP A 187 -32.98 20.38 -40.76
C ASP A 187 -33.87 19.14 -40.84
N LEU A 188 -35.11 19.26 -40.34
CA LEU A 188 -36.05 18.16 -40.14
C LEU A 188 -37.29 18.41 -41.00
N ASP A 189 -37.69 17.43 -41.80
CA ASP A 189 -38.91 17.54 -42.60
C ASP A 189 -40.17 17.59 -41.70
N PRO A 190 -41.28 18.21 -42.16
CA PRO A 190 -42.54 18.22 -41.42
C PRO A 190 -43.00 16.80 -41.04
N GLY A 191 -43.11 16.52 -39.72
CA GLY A 191 -43.44 15.19 -39.19
C GLY A 191 -42.24 14.34 -38.76
N GLN A 192 -41.00 14.83 -38.95
CA GLN A 192 -39.80 14.24 -38.36
C GLN A 192 -39.52 14.85 -36.98
N LYS A 193 -39.21 13.98 -36.01
CA LYS A 193 -38.76 14.39 -34.68
C LYS A 193 -37.32 13.92 -34.48
N ALA A 194 -36.45 14.84 -34.09
CA ALA A 194 -35.16 14.53 -33.51
C ALA A 194 -35.29 14.61 -31.99
N GLU A 195 -35.15 13.46 -31.33
CA GLU A 195 -35.01 13.43 -29.88
C GLU A 195 -33.55 13.11 -29.52
N PHE A 196 -32.97 13.95 -28.67
CA PHE A 196 -31.69 13.61 -28.06
C PHE A 196 -31.92 12.45 -27.11
N LEU A 197 -31.33 11.29 -27.42
CA LEU A 197 -31.34 10.16 -26.52
C LEU A 197 -30.44 10.51 -25.32
N GLU A 198 -31.03 11.03 -24.24
CA GLU A 198 -30.32 11.20 -22.97
C GLU A 198 -29.88 9.83 -22.45
N SER A 199 -28.62 9.48 -22.70
CA SER A 199 -28.03 8.30 -22.11
C SER A 199 -27.69 8.58 -20.65
N ARG A 200 -28.51 8.08 -19.73
CA ARG A 200 -28.24 8.07 -18.27
C ARG A 200 -27.15 7.04 -17.92
N THR A 201 -26.02 7.13 -18.61
CA THR A 201 -24.88 6.21 -18.45
C THR A 201 -23.70 6.98 -17.85
N PRO A 202 -23.14 6.58 -16.70
CA PRO A 202 -23.51 5.40 -15.91
C PRO A 202 -24.77 5.63 -15.07
N SER A 203 -25.54 4.56 -14.81
CA SER A 203 -26.73 4.63 -13.97
C SER A 203 -26.38 4.78 -12.48
N THR A 204 -27.33 5.22 -11.67
CA THR A 204 -27.17 5.34 -10.21
C THR A 204 -26.94 3.99 -9.53
N GLU A 205 -27.53 2.92 -10.06
CA GLU A 205 -27.35 1.55 -9.57
C GLU A 205 -25.92 1.06 -9.82
N PHE A 206 -25.32 1.42 -10.95
CA PHE A 206 -23.93 1.09 -11.26
C PHE A 206 -22.96 1.80 -10.30
N GLN A 207 -23.23 3.05 -9.95
CA GLN A 207 -22.44 3.79 -8.96
C GLN A 207 -22.54 3.14 -7.57
N ALA A 208 -23.74 2.76 -7.14
CA ALA A 208 -23.96 2.09 -5.86
C ALA A 208 -23.26 0.71 -5.80
N PHE A 209 -23.32 -0.07 -6.87
CA PHE A 209 -22.57 -1.33 -6.97
C PHE A 209 -21.05 -1.12 -6.90
N THR A 210 -20.54 -0.10 -7.61
CA THR A 210 -19.12 0.26 -7.57
C THR A 210 -18.65 0.59 -6.15
N VAL A 211 -19.45 1.35 -5.40
CA VAL A 211 -19.17 1.69 -4.00
C VAL A 211 -19.13 0.44 -3.12
N LEU A 212 -20.07 -0.50 -3.30
CA LEU A 212 -20.08 -1.76 -2.54
C LEU A 212 -18.82 -2.60 -2.77
N VAL A 213 -18.35 -2.70 -4.02
CA VAL A 213 -17.12 -3.45 -4.33
C VAL A 213 -15.89 -2.75 -3.73
N ILE A 214 -15.83 -1.41 -3.78
CA ILE A 214 -14.76 -0.64 -3.13
C ILE A 214 -14.77 -0.89 -1.62
N GLN A 215 -15.94 -0.92 -0.99
CA GLN A 215 -16.06 -1.23 0.45
C GLN A 215 -15.52 -2.63 0.77
N LEU A 216 -15.85 -3.65 -0.03
CA LEU A 216 -15.32 -5.00 0.16
C LEU A 216 -13.78 -5.04 0.04
N ALA A 217 -13.22 -4.34 -0.94
CA ALA A 217 -11.78 -4.25 -1.13
C ALA A 217 -11.07 -3.53 0.03
N LEU A 218 -11.65 -2.44 0.54
CA LEU A 218 -11.10 -1.72 1.70
C LEU A 218 -11.16 -2.57 2.97
N LYS A 219 -12.24 -3.34 3.16
CA LYS A 219 -12.38 -4.25 4.31
C LYS A 219 -11.37 -5.39 4.29
N ALA A 220 -11.01 -5.91 3.12
CA ALA A 220 -9.92 -6.88 3.00
C ALA A 220 -8.56 -6.33 3.51
N LEU A 221 -8.38 -5.01 3.50
CA LEU A 221 -7.19 -4.33 4.04
C LEU A 221 -7.36 -3.79 5.47
N ASP A 222 -8.49 -4.07 6.11
CA ASP A 222 -8.92 -3.49 7.39
C ASP A 222 -9.14 -1.96 7.36
N ILE A 223 -9.34 -1.36 6.19
CA ILE A 223 -9.50 0.09 6.03
C ILE A 223 -10.98 0.47 6.16
N PRO A 224 -11.37 1.35 7.10
CA PRO A 224 -12.70 1.94 7.13
C PRO A 224 -13.06 2.72 5.85
N TYR A 225 -14.32 2.62 5.42
CA TYR A 225 -14.79 3.31 4.21
C TYR A 225 -14.72 4.84 4.33
N SER A 226 -14.88 5.40 5.54
CA SER A 226 -14.81 6.85 5.77
C SER A 226 -13.45 7.49 5.43
N LEU A 227 -12.38 6.69 5.37
CA LEU A 227 -11.07 7.15 4.88
C LEU A 227 -11.04 7.33 3.36
N PHE A 228 -11.92 6.63 2.63
CA PHE A 228 -12.12 6.81 1.20
C PHE A 228 -13.11 7.95 0.93
N ASP A 229 -14.24 7.98 1.65
CA ASP A 229 -15.25 9.04 1.56
C ASP A 229 -15.61 9.61 2.93
N GLY A 230 -15.04 10.77 3.24
CA GLY A 230 -15.28 11.47 4.50
C GLY A 230 -16.70 12.01 4.68
N SER A 231 -17.49 12.10 3.60
CA SER A 231 -18.89 12.54 3.69
C SER A 231 -19.81 11.48 4.31
N ALA A 232 -19.37 10.22 4.28
CA ALA A 232 -20.12 9.08 4.80
C ALA A 232 -20.09 8.94 6.33
N SER A 233 -19.33 9.80 7.04
CA SER A 233 -19.16 9.69 8.50
C SER A 233 -19.33 11.03 9.21
N THR A 234 -19.73 10.97 10.48
CA THR A 234 -19.78 12.14 11.37
C THR A 234 -18.47 12.27 12.15
N PHE A 235 -18.23 13.39 12.83
CA PHE A 235 -17.01 13.57 13.63
C PHE A 235 -16.79 12.44 14.65
N TYR A 236 -17.85 12.05 15.38
CA TYR A 236 -17.77 10.96 16.36
C TYR A 236 -17.60 9.59 15.69
N GLY A 237 -18.29 9.36 14.56
CA GLY A 237 -18.14 8.15 13.75
C GLY A 237 -16.71 7.98 13.23
N GLY A 238 -16.16 9.02 12.61
CA GLY A 238 -14.80 9.02 12.06
C GLY A 238 -13.74 8.78 13.13
N ARG A 239 -13.92 9.31 14.35
CA ARG A 239 -13.03 9.01 15.47
C ARG A 239 -13.09 7.54 15.89
N ALA A 240 -14.30 6.96 16.00
CA ALA A 240 -14.45 5.55 16.35
C ALA A 240 -13.84 4.63 15.28
N GLU A 241 -14.10 4.91 14.00
CA GLU A 241 -13.54 4.18 12.87
C GLU A 241 -12.01 4.26 12.83
N TRP A 242 -11.44 5.44 13.10
CA TRP A 242 -9.99 5.62 13.24
C TRP A 242 -9.41 4.76 14.37
N LEU A 243 -10.06 4.74 15.54
CA LEU A 243 -9.61 3.91 16.67
C LEU A 243 -9.65 2.42 16.34
N HIS A 244 -10.71 1.94 15.67
CA HIS A 244 -10.79 0.57 15.19
C HIS A 244 -9.71 0.25 14.16
N TYR A 245 -9.43 1.16 13.23
CA TYR A 245 -8.34 1.02 12.26
C TYR A 245 -6.97 0.90 12.94
N VAL A 246 -6.66 1.80 13.88
CA VAL A 246 -5.40 1.74 14.63
C VAL A 246 -5.26 0.43 15.40
N ALA A 247 -6.36 -0.06 15.99
CA ALA A 247 -6.38 -1.36 16.66
C ALA A 247 -6.10 -2.51 15.68
N ALA A 248 -6.72 -2.53 14.50
CA ALA A 248 -6.48 -3.53 13.46
C ALA A 248 -5.04 -3.49 12.92
N CYS A 249 -4.41 -2.30 12.87
CA CYS A 249 -3.01 -2.16 12.47
C CYS A 249 -2.01 -2.67 13.52
N LYS A 250 -2.42 -3.16 14.69
CA LYS A 250 -1.49 -3.60 15.74
C LYS A 250 -0.60 -4.75 15.27
N ASP A 251 -1.19 -5.77 14.65
CA ASP A 251 -0.44 -6.96 14.24
C ASP A 251 0.48 -6.64 13.05
N LYS A 252 -0.01 -5.87 12.08
CA LYS A 252 0.80 -5.37 10.95
C LYS A 252 2.01 -4.54 11.43
N ARG A 253 1.84 -3.75 12.49
CA ARG A 253 2.94 -2.99 13.13
C ARG A 253 3.92 -3.92 13.84
N ASN A 254 3.45 -4.95 14.54
CA ASN A 254 4.31 -5.93 15.20
C ASN A 254 5.19 -6.68 14.18
N ASP A 255 4.65 -7.05 13.02
CA ASP A 255 5.43 -7.69 11.96
C ASP A 255 6.51 -6.76 11.39
N GLN A 256 6.18 -5.47 11.18
CA GLN A 256 7.15 -4.45 10.80
C GLN A 256 8.25 -4.29 11.85
N LEU A 257 7.89 -4.31 13.13
CA LEU A 257 8.85 -4.26 14.24
C LEU A 257 9.78 -5.47 14.21
N GLU A 258 9.25 -6.69 13.99
CA GLU A 258 10.07 -7.90 13.94
C GLU A 258 11.02 -7.90 12.73
N MET A 259 10.55 -7.51 11.55
CA MET A 259 11.41 -7.33 10.36
C MET A 259 12.54 -6.33 10.65
N ARG A 260 12.20 -5.19 11.25
CA ARG A 260 13.17 -4.13 11.61
C ARG A 260 14.12 -4.59 12.72
N ARG A 261 13.65 -5.40 13.65
CA ARG A 261 14.46 -6.01 14.72
C ARG A 261 15.49 -6.96 14.14
N GLN A 262 15.09 -7.85 13.23
CA GLN A 262 16.02 -8.75 12.51
C GLN A 262 17.10 -7.96 11.76
N PHE A 263 16.70 -6.90 11.05
CA PHE A 263 17.64 -5.98 10.42
C PHE A 263 18.59 -5.32 11.43
N THR A 264 18.10 -4.80 12.55
CA THR A 264 18.95 -4.14 13.56
C THR A 264 19.94 -5.12 14.18
N VAL A 265 19.51 -6.32 14.57
CA VAL A 265 20.41 -7.34 15.12
C VAL A 265 21.51 -7.68 14.12
N TRP A 266 21.16 -7.81 12.84
CA TRP A 266 22.15 -8.02 11.78
C TRP A 266 23.14 -6.85 11.66
N LYS A 267 22.66 -5.59 11.67
CA LYS A 267 23.54 -4.41 11.63
C LYS A 267 24.41 -4.26 12.88
N LEU A 268 23.88 -4.55 14.06
CA LEU A 268 24.64 -4.53 15.31
C LEU A 268 25.81 -5.52 15.24
N ARG A 269 25.57 -6.76 14.77
CA ARG A 269 26.64 -7.75 14.54
C ARG A 269 27.72 -7.23 13.58
N GLN A 270 27.31 -6.55 12.52
CA GLN A 270 28.27 -5.94 11.58
C GLN A 270 29.06 -4.79 12.22
N TRP A 271 28.40 -3.86 12.92
CA TRP A 271 29.09 -2.74 13.55
C TRP A 271 30.07 -3.17 14.63
N ILE A 272 29.76 -4.24 15.36
CA ILE A 272 30.67 -4.85 16.35
C ILE A 272 31.87 -5.48 15.63
N ARG A 273 31.63 -6.27 14.58
CA ARG A 273 32.68 -6.89 13.77
C ARG A 273 33.62 -5.84 13.16
N ASP A 274 33.06 -4.74 12.67
CA ASP A 274 33.80 -3.66 12.01
C ASP A 274 34.44 -2.69 13.03
N GLY A 275 34.26 -2.90 14.34
CA GLY A 275 34.81 -2.06 15.41
C GLY A 275 34.14 -0.69 15.58
N ARG A 276 33.05 -0.41 14.85
CA ARG A 276 32.27 0.85 14.95
C ARG A 276 31.42 0.92 16.21
N LEU A 277 31.07 -0.22 16.79
CA LEU A 277 30.38 -0.34 18.06
C LEU A 277 31.20 -1.25 18.98
N VAL A 278 31.74 -0.70 20.05
CA VAL A 278 32.50 -1.46 21.05
C VAL A 278 31.58 -1.74 22.22
N LEU A 279 31.34 -3.02 22.48
CA LEU A 279 30.53 -3.43 23.64
C LEU A 279 31.37 -3.42 24.92
N PRO A 280 30.76 -3.11 26.08
CA PRO A 280 31.38 -3.33 27.37
C PRO A 280 31.81 -4.79 27.53
N ARG A 281 32.85 -5.02 28.34
CA ARG A 281 33.39 -6.36 28.56
C ARG A 281 32.31 -7.30 29.11
N GLY A 282 32.11 -8.44 28.44
CA GLY A 282 31.13 -9.46 28.83
C GLY A 282 29.74 -9.30 28.23
N TRP A 283 29.48 -8.21 27.50
CA TRP A 283 28.21 -8.00 26.82
C TRP A 283 28.17 -8.75 25.49
N MET A 284 27.03 -9.36 25.21
CA MET A 284 26.66 -9.97 23.94
C MET A 284 25.67 -9.08 23.19
N VAL A 285 25.44 -9.38 21.90
CA VAL A 285 24.46 -8.63 21.08
C VAL A 285 23.05 -8.68 21.67
N GLY A 286 22.71 -9.77 22.38
CA GLY A 286 21.42 -9.93 23.04
C GLY A 286 21.21 -9.02 24.25
N ASP A 287 22.28 -8.49 24.83
CA ASP A 287 22.22 -7.60 25.99
C ASP A 287 21.97 -6.13 25.59
N ILE A 288 21.97 -5.85 24.29
CA ILE A 288 21.71 -4.51 23.75
C ILE A 288 20.20 -4.33 23.64
N GLU A 289 19.65 -3.53 24.52
CA GLU A 289 18.26 -3.08 24.41
C GLU A 289 18.14 -1.99 23.36
N PHE A 290 17.21 -2.17 22.42
CA PHE A 290 16.85 -1.16 21.44
C PHE A 290 15.38 -1.28 21.10
N ASP A 291 14.78 -0.15 20.74
CA ASP A 291 13.39 -0.10 20.30
C ASP A 291 13.27 0.69 19.00
N TRP A 292 12.30 0.30 18.16
CA TRP A 292 11.97 0.98 16.94
C TRP A 292 10.82 1.93 17.18
N ILE A 293 11.17 3.18 17.43
CA ILE A 293 10.19 4.25 17.59
C ILE A 293 9.62 4.59 16.21
N PRO A 294 8.27 4.59 16.04
CA PRO A 294 7.66 4.97 14.79
C PRO A 294 7.99 6.44 14.47
N THR A 295 8.42 6.71 13.24
CA THR A 295 8.50 8.09 12.76
C THR A 295 7.10 8.67 12.79
N SER A 296 6.85 9.59 13.72
CA SER A 296 5.49 10.09 14.01
C SER A 296 4.76 10.53 12.75
N THR A 297 3.55 10.02 12.56
CA THR A 297 2.55 10.56 11.63
C THR A 297 1.38 11.22 12.37
N ASN A 298 1.29 11.05 13.69
CA ASN A 298 0.15 11.58 14.45
C ASN A 298 0.47 12.99 14.92
N ALA A 299 0.23 13.95 14.03
CA ALA A 299 -0.08 15.30 14.50
C ALA A 299 -1.28 15.17 15.45
N TRP A 300 -1.08 15.50 16.72
CA TRP A 300 -2.16 15.68 17.69
C TRP A 300 -3.36 16.36 17.02
N TRP A 301 -4.53 15.73 17.08
CA TRP A 301 -5.76 16.25 16.49
C TRP A 301 -6.20 17.53 17.22
N ASP A 302 -6.05 17.55 18.56
CA ASP A 302 -6.18 18.74 19.40
C ASP A 302 -5.09 18.68 20.48
N LYS A 303 -4.00 19.41 20.19
CA LYS A 303 -2.82 19.50 21.04
C LYS A 303 -3.15 19.79 22.50
N SER A 304 -4.11 20.69 22.73
CA SER A 304 -4.45 21.14 24.09
C SER A 304 -5.16 20.07 24.89
N LYS A 305 -6.17 19.41 24.28
CA LYS A 305 -6.92 18.35 24.96
C LYS A 305 -6.10 17.09 25.17
N GLU A 306 -5.31 16.70 24.17
CA GLU A 306 -4.43 15.54 24.27
C GLU A 306 -3.34 15.76 25.30
N THR A 307 -2.67 16.92 25.30
CA THR A 307 -1.64 17.22 26.33
C THR A 307 -2.23 17.14 27.73
N LYS A 308 -3.41 17.73 27.96
CA LYS A 308 -4.11 17.64 29.25
C LYS A 308 -4.48 16.20 29.64
N GLY A 309 -4.89 15.39 28.66
CA GLY A 309 -5.17 13.97 28.86
C GLY A 309 -3.91 13.19 29.24
N HIS A 310 -2.81 13.40 28.52
CA HIS A 310 -1.52 12.76 28.80
C HIS A 310 -0.93 13.21 30.14
N THR A 311 -0.98 14.50 30.48
CA THR A 311 -0.50 14.97 31.80
C THR A 311 -1.31 14.37 32.94
N ALA A 312 -2.64 14.26 32.79
CA ALA A 312 -3.50 13.60 33.77
C ALA A 312 -3.22 12.09 33.85
N ALA A 313 -3.02 11.40 32.73
CA ALA A 313 -2.72 9.97 32.69
C ALA A 313 -1.35 9.64 33.31
N ILE A 314 -0.33 10.46 33.03
CA ILE A 314 0.99 10.34 33.65
C ILE A 314 0.90 10.60 35.16
N ALA A 315 0.19 11.65 35.58
CA ALA A 315 -0.02 11.93 37.01
C ALA A 315 -0.78 10.81 37.73
N ALA A 316 -1.69 10.12 37.03
CA ALA A 316 -2.43 8.97 37.55
C ALA A 316 -1.66 7.64 37.49
N GLY A 317 -0.45 7.60 36.91
CA GLY A 317 0.35 6.38 36.75
C GLY A 317 -0.18 5.40 35.70
N LEU A 318 -1.06 5.85 34.79
CA LEU A 318 -1.62 5.05 33.69
C LEU A 318 -0.76 5.11 32.42
N ASP A 319 0.15 6.08 32.33
CA ASP A 319 1.01 6.33 31.18
C ASP A 319 2.41 6.80 31.61
N THR A 320 3.37 6.75 30.69
CA THR A 320 4.75 7.20 30.91
C THR A 320 5.13 8.31 29.95
N PRO A 321 5.95 9.29 30.38
CA PRO A 321 6.49 10.32 29.49
C PRO A 321 7.22 9.73 28.28
N GLN A 322 7.91 8.60 28.48
CA GLN A 322 8.63 7.88 27.42
C GLN A 322 7.68 7.38 26.33
N ARG A 323 6.53 6.80 26.70
CA ARG A 323 5.55 6.31 25.73
C ARG A 323 4.93 7.47 24.94
N VAL A 324 4.56 8.55 25.62
CA VAL A 324 3.98 9.74 24.96
C VAL A 324 4.97 10.38 23.99
N CYS A 325 6.25 10.49 24.36
CA CYS A 325 7.29 10.95 23.44
C CYS A 325 7.48 9.98 22.26
N ALA A 326 7.49 8.67 22.51
CA ALA A 326 7.64 7.67 21.46
C ALA A 326 6.48 7.68 20.46
N GLU A 327 5.24 7.93 20.90
CA GLU A 327 4.09 8.13 20.01
C GLU A 327 4.26 9.33 19.07
N LEU A 328 4.94 10.37 19.55
CA LEU A 328 5.34 11.55 18.79
C LEU A 328 6.63 11.36 17.99
N GLY A 329 7.18 10.13 17.93
CA GLY A 329 8.43 9.85 17.23
C GLY A 329 9.66 10.50 17.86
N LEU A 330 9.57 10.90 19.13
CA LEU A 330 10.64 11.53 19.89
C LEU A 330 11.22 10.54 20.91
N VAL A 331 12.53 10.60 21.11
CA VAL A 331 13.19 9.91 22.22
C VAL A 331 13.14 10.83 23.44
N PHE A 332 12.59 10.35 24.55
CA PHE A 332 12.43 11.16 25.75
C PHE A 332 13.75 11.74 26.29
N ASN A 333 14.81 10.92 26.31
CA ASN A 333 16.13 11.33 26.80
C ASN A 333 16.72 12.44 25.91
N ASP A 334 16.74 12.23 24.58
CA ASP A 334 17.20 13.24 23.62
C ASP A 334 16.40 14.55 23.72
N ASN A 335 15.10 14.46 24.03
CA ASN A 335 14.25 15.63 24.24
C ASN A 335 14.64 16.41 25.50
N ILE A 336 15.01 15.73 26.59
CA ILE A 336 15.53 16.39 27.80
C ILE A 336 16.86 17.08 27.49
N ASP A 337 17.77 16.40 26.78
CA ASP A 337 19.07 16.96 26.42
C ASP A 337 18.90 18.20 25.52
N ALA A 338 17.99 18.16 24.54
CA ALA A 338 17.67 19.30 23.70
C ALA A 338 17.03 20.46 24.47
N ILE A 339 16.19 20.18 25.48
CA ILE A 339 15.65 21.20 26.38
C ILE A 339 16.79 21.85 27.18
N ALA A 340 17.73 21.06 27.70
CA ALA A 340 18.88 21.58 28.43
C ALA A 340 19.74 22.51 27.55
N GLU A 341 20.06 22.08 26.33
CA GLU A 341 20.79 22.90 25.34
C GLU A 341 20.04 24.21 25.01
N ALA A 342 18.72 24.11 24.79
CA ALA A 342 17.89 25.29 24.51
C ALA A 342 17.87 26.28 25.68
N VAL A 343 17.89 25.78 26.92
CA VAL A 343 17.96 26.61 28.13
C VAL A 343 19.31 27.31 28.26
N GLU A 344 20.42 26.61 28.02
CA GLU A 344 21.75 27.22 28.02
C GLU A 344 21.88 28.29 26.92
N TYR A 345 21.37 28.01 25.73
CA TYR A 345 21.35 28.96 24.63
C TYR A 345 20.48 30.19 24.94
N ALA A 346 19.29 29.99 25.50
CA ALA A 346 18.40 31.08 25.89
C ALA A 346 19.02 31.97 26.98
N LYS A 347 19.71 31.37 27.97
CA LYS A 347 20.51 32.10 28.96
C LYS A 347 21.60 32.94 28.30
N SER A 348 22.33 32.39 27.32
CA SER A 348 23.37 33.13 26.58
C SER A 348 22.84 34.35 25.80
N LYS A 349 21.54 34.35 25.46
CA LYS A 349 20.86 35.43 24.73
C LYS A 349 20.01 36.34 25.64
N GLY A 350 19.96 36.08 26.95
CA GLY A 350 19.14 36.83 27.89
C GLY A 350 17.62 36.61 27.73
N VAL A 351 17.22 35.49 27.14
CA VAL A 351 15.80 35.11 26.94
C VAL A 351 15.38 34.14 28.04
N GLN A 352 14.26 34.41 28.71
CA GLN A 352 13.69 33.49 29.71
C GLN A 352 12.72 32.50 29.06
N LEU A 353 12.88 31.21 29.37
CA LEU A 353 11.98 30.14 28.92
C LEU A 353 11.03 29.74 30.06
N PRO A 354 9.69 29.94 29.92
CA PRO A 354 8.73 29.66 31.00
C PRO A 354 8.64 28.21 31.43
N TYR A 355 8.97 27.27 30.53
CA TYR A 355 8.85 25.83 30.75
C TYR A 355 10.08 25.18 31.40
N ALA A 356 11.14 25.97 31.65
CA ALA A 356 12.35 25.54 32.31
C ALA A 356 12.76 26.60 33.35
N PRO A 357 12.08 26.65 34.51
CA PRO A 357 12.40 27.61 35.55
C PRO A 357 13.84 27.39 36.01
N ILE A 358 14.61 28.47 35.99
CA ILE A 358 15.98 28.50 36.48
C ILE A 358 15.91 28.39 38.02
N THR A 359 16.23 27.22 38.56
CA THR A 359 16.69 27.13 39.96
C THR A 359 18.18 27.40 40.02
#